data_AF-A0A6P0S3J7-F1
#
_entry.id   AF-A0A6P0S3J7-F1
#
_cell.length_a   1.000
_cell.length_b   1.000
_cell.length_c   1.000
_cell.angle_alpha   90.00
_cell.angle_beta   90.00
_cell.angle_gamma   90.00
#
_symmetry.space_group_name_H-M   'P 1'
#
loop_
_entity.id
_entity.type
_entity.pdbx_description
1 polymer ?
#
loop_
_entity_poly.entity_id
_entity_poly.type
_entity_poly.pdbx_seq_one_letter_code
_entity_poly.pdbx_strand_id
1 'polypeptide(L)'
;RVIYGLAVYQDYQRARLVYDYPAPETVDLARRQDRPLLAAQEGQLLLGDRYAYWMEVTNTESGKAFYGHLTIFQKEYLDKLETQLRDR
;
A
#
# COMPACT_ATOMS: atom_id res chain seq x y z
N ARG A 1 20.75 -5.23 1.77
CA ARG A 1 20.63 -3.76 1.82
C ARG A 1 19.48 -3.43 2.77
N VAL A 2 19.77 -2.94 3.96
CA VAL A 2 18.76 -2.54 4.94
C VAL A 2 18.65 -1.03 4.82
N ILE A 3 17.62 -0.55 4.12
CA ILE A 3 17.43 0.87 3.78
C ILE A 3 16.95 1.66 5.01
N TYR A 4 16.44 0.98 6.04
CA TYR A 4 15.88 1.57 7.26
C TYR A 4 16.54 1.01 8.51
N GLY A 5 16.69 1.83 9.55
CA GLY A 5 17.30 1.38 10.82
C GLY A 5 16.55 0.20 11.45
N LEU A 6 17.23 -0.56 12.31
CA LEU A 6 16.72 -1.77 12.96
C LEU A 6 15.33 -1.57 13.61
N ALA A 7 15.12 -0.42 14.25
CA ALA A 7 13.85 -0.11 14.91
C ALA A 7 12.68 -0.02 13.92
N VAL A 8 12.86 0.63 12.77
CA VAL A 8 11.83 0.74 11.73
C VAL A 8 11.56 -0.63 11.10
N TYR A 9 12.62 -1.41 10.86
CA TYR A 9 12.49 -2.76 10.32
C TYR A 9 11.68 -3.67 11.25
N GLN A 10 12.01 -3.69 12.55
CA GLN A 10 11.29 -4.50 13.53
C GLN A 10 9.84 -4.06 13.71
N ASP A 11 9.59 -2.74 13.71
CA ASP A 11 8.24 -2.17 13.81
C ASP A 11 7.39 -2.54 12.58
N TYR A 12 7.96 -2.41 11.37
CA TYR A 12 7.30 -2.80 10.12
C TYR A 12 6.97 -4.29 10.06
N GLN A 13 7.90 -5.15 10.49
CA GLN A 13 7.70 -6.61 10.50
C GLN A 13 6.56 -7.05 11.42
N ARG A 14 6.19 -6.24 12.41
CA ARG A 14 5.09 -6.50 13.36
C ARG A 14 3.84 -5.70 13.03
N ALA A 15 3.88 -4.84 12.02
CA ALA A 15 2.78 -3.96 11.67
C ALA A 15 1.58 -4.78 11.18
N ARG A 16 0.38 -4.41 11.65
CA ARG A 16 -0.87 -5.03 11.21
C ARG A 16 -1.39 -4.35 9.95
N LEU A 17 -1.97 -5.11 9.04
CA LEU A 17 -2.70 -4.55 7.91
C LEU A 17 -3.93 -3.78 8.42
N VAL A 18 -4.11 -2.56 7.93
CA VAL A 18 -5.25 -1.68 8.22
C VAL A 18 -6.16 -1.61 7.00
N TYR A 19 -5.56 -1.41 5.82
CA TYR A 19 -6.28 -1.32 4.57
C TYR A 19 -5.41 -1.78 3.42
N ASP A 20 -5.98 -2.56 2.52
CA ASP A 20 -5.40 -2.96 1.25
C ASP A 20 -6.33 -2.57 0.10
N TYR A 21 -5.73 -2.18 -1.02
CA TYR A 21 -6.45 -1.81 -2.22
C TYR A 21 -5.66 -2.19 -3.46
N PRO A 22 -6.32 -2.25 -4.63
CA PRO A 22 -7.77 -2.23 -4.83
C PRO A 22 -8.45 -3.51 -4.31
N ALA A 23 -9.73 -3.40 -3.95
CA ALA A 23 -10.55 -4.58 -3.66
C ALA A 23 -10.67 -5.48 -4.92
N PRO A 24 -10.80 -6.81 -4.79
CA PRO A 24 -10.89 -7.72 -5.93
C PRO A 24 -11.98 -7.32 -6.94
N GLU A 25 -13.12 -6.83 -6.45
CA GLU A 25 -14.23 -6.37 -7.28
C GLU A 25 -13.84 -5.14 -8.12
N THR A 26 -13.02 -4.25 -7.55
CA THR A 26 -12.51 -3.05 -8.24
C THR A 26 -11.52 -3.43 -9.34
N VAL A 27 -10.70 -4.47 -9.13
CA VAL A 27 -9.79 -5.00 -10.16
C VAL A 27 -10.57 -5.55 -11.35
N ASP A 28 -11.60 -6.35 -11.09
CA ASP A 28 -12.43 -6.92 -12.15
C ASP A 28 -13.20 -5.86 -12.92
N LEU A 29 -13.72 -4.83 -12.23
CA LEU A 29 -14.35 -3.69 -12.88
C LEU A 29 -13.34 -2.90 -13.73
N ALA A 30 -12.14 -2.64 -13.21
CA ALA A 30 -11.10 -1.91 -13.93
C ALA A 30 -10.68 -2.64 -15.21
N ARG A 31 -10.57 -3.98 -15.17
CA ARG A 31 -10.31 -4.80 -16.37
C ARG A 31 -11.44 -4.69 -17.39
N ARG A 32 -12.71 -4.74 -16.96
CA ARG A 32 -13.87 -4.59 -17.87
C ARG A 32 -13.97 -3.20 -18.49
N GLN A 33 -13.51 -2.18 -17.77
CA GLN A 33 -13.52 -0.78 -18.22
C GLN A 33 -12.26 -0.36 -18.98
N ASP A 34 -11.36 -1.30 -19.28
CA ASP A 34 -10.09 -1.05 -19.95
C ASP A 34 -9.22 0.00 -19.23
N ARG A 35 -9.14 -0.14 -17.90
CA ARG A 35 -8.33 0.72 -17.01
C ARG A 35 -7.17 -0.09 -16.40
N PRO A 36 -6.16 -0.50 -17.21
CA PRO A 36 -5.11 -1.41 -16.77
C PRO A 36 -4.25 -0.86 -15.63
N LEU A 37 -4.04 0.46 -15.57
CA LEU A 37 -3.27 1.11 -14.50
C LEU A 37 -3.92 0.92 -13.11
N LEU A 38 -5.24 0.97 -13.03
CA LEU A 38 -5.98 0.77 -11.77
C LEU A 38 -5.92 -0.69 -11.31
N ALA A 39 -5.92 -1.63 -12.24
CA ALA A 39 -5.75 -3.06 -11.94
C ALA A 39 -4.29 -3.43 -11.60
N ALA A 40 -3.33 -2.58 -11.97
CA ALA A 40 -1.90 -2.82 -11.81
C ALA A 40 -1.30 -2.18 -10.56
N GLN A 41 -1.97 -1.18 -9.98
CA GLN A 41 -1.54 -0.52 -8.76
C GLN A 41 -2.14 -1.22 -7.55
N GLU A 42 -1.29 -1.69 -6.65
CA GLU A 42 -1.65 -2.30 -5.37
C GLU A 42 -1.06 -1.46 -4.25
N GLY A 43 -1.78 -1.34 -3.14
CA GLY A 43 -1.27 -0.64 -1.98
C GLY A 43 -1.73 -1.26 -0.67
N GLN A 44 -0.89 -1.08 0.35
CA GLN A 44 -1.11 -1.57 1.70
C GLN A 44 -0.82 -0.46 2.70
N LEU A 45 -1.75 -0.26 3.61
CA LEU A 45 -1.64 0.60 4.77
C LEU A 45 -1.48 -0.28 6.00
N LEU A 46 -0.38 -0.13 6.73
CA LEU A 46 -0.05 -0.93 7.90
C LEU A 46 0.19 -0.02 9.12
N LEU A 47 -0.13 -0.56 10.29
CA LEU A 47 0.05 0.11 11.58
C LEU A 47 1.02 -0.68 12.44
N GLY A 48 2.20 -0.12 12.69
CA GLY A 48 3.17 -0.61 13.67
C GLY A 48 2.93 -0.04 15.07
N ASP A 49 3.81 -0.42 15.99
CA ASP A 49 3.80 0.08 17.37
C ASP A 49 4.25 1.55 17.42
N ARG A 50 5.16 1.97 16.53
CA ARG A 50 5.73 3.32 16.50
C ARG A 50 5.25 4.15 15.31
N TYR A 51 5.22 3.55 14.12
CA TYR A 51 4.91 4.24 12.88
C TYR A 51 3.72 3.62 12.15
N ALA A 52 3.17 4.37 11.21
CA ALA A 52 2.32 3.84 10.17
C ALA A 52 3.11 3.76 8.86
N TYR A 53 2.70 2.84 8.01
CA TYR A 53 3.39 2.48 6.79
C TYR A 53 2.41 2.45 5.64
N TRP A 54 2.78 3.07 4.53
CA TRP A 54 2.02 3.00 3.30
C TRP A 54 2.94 2.51 2.18
N MET A 55 2.65 1.34 1.68
CA MET A 55 3.37 0.71 0.58
C MET A 55 2.49 0.76 -0.66
N GLU A 56 3.03 1.27 -1.76
CA GLU A 56 2.41 1.20 -3.08
C GLU A 56 3.33 0.48 -4.04
N VAL A 57 2.78 -0.45 -4.82
CA VAL A 57 3.50 -1.17 -5.87
C VAL A 57 2.68 -1.09 -7.14
N THR A 58 3.34 -0.76 -8.24
CA THR A 58 2.74 -0.86 -9.58
C THR A 58 3.41 -1.99 -10.33
N ASN A 59 2.59 -2.96 -10.71
CA ASN A 59 3.00 -4.13 -11.47
C ASN A 59 2.85 -3.86 -12.98
N THR A 60 3.70 -4.47 -13.78
CA THR A 60 3.47 -4.55 -15.24
C THR A 60 2.36 -5.55 -15.52
N GLU A 61 1.85 -5.58 -16.75
CA GLU A 61 0.88 -6.61 -17.20
C GLU A 61 1.40 -8.05 -17.00
N SER A 62 2.72 -8.24 -17.00
CA SER A 62 3.39 -9.51 -16.70
C SER A 62 3.54 -9.81 -15.20
N GLY A 63 2.97 -8.98 -14.31
CA GLY A 63 3.03 -9.13 -12.85
C GLY A 63 4.36 -8.75 -12.22
N LYS A 64 5.26 -8.08 -12.97
CA LYS A 64 6.55 -7.64 -12.43
C LYS A 64 6.42 -6.24 -11.85
N ALA A 65 6.76 -6.08 -10.58
CA ALA A 65 6.86 -4.75 -9.97
C ALA A 65 7.87 -3.89 -10.74
N PHE A 66 7.42 -2.75 -11.29
CA PHE A 66 8.31 -1.78 -11.95
C PHE A 66 8.48 -0.50 -11.14
N TYR A 67 7.50 -0.15 -10.31
CA TYR A 67 7.54 0.99 -9.40
C TYR A 67 7.05 0.57 -8.02
N GLY A 68 7.74 1.02 -6.99
CA GLY A 68 7.38 0.74 -5.61
C GLY A 68 7.77 1.91 -4.71
N HIS A 69 6.89 2.28 -3.80
CA HIS A 69 7.10 3.33 -2.82
C HIS A 69 6.72 2.84 -1.42
N LEU A 70 7.54 3.17 -0.43
CA LEU A 70 7.21 2.97 0.98
C LEU A 70 7.32 4.31 1.72
N THR A 71 6.18 4.81 2.20
CA THR A 71 6.10 5.97 3.07
C THR A 71 5.99 5.53 4.53
N ILE A 72 6.80 6.14 5.40
CA ILE A 72 6.75 5.93 6.85
C ILE A 72 6.30 7.25 7.46
N PHE A 73 5.27 7.21 8.30
CA PHE A 73 4.66 8.43 8.85
C PHE A 73 4.11 8.20 10.26
N GLN A 74 3.70 9.29 10.91
CA GLN A 74 3.15 9.23 12.27
C GLN A 74 1.74 8.63 12.25
N LYS A 75 1.46 7.77 13.25
CA LYS A 75 0.20 7.01 13.33
C LYS A 75 -1.05 7.89 13.41
N GLU A 76 -0.92 9.13 13.89
CA GLU A 76 -2.03 10.08 13.99
C GLU A 76 -2.63 10.46 12.63
N TYR A 77 -1.90 10.30 11.53
CA TYR A 77 -2.40 10.57 10.17
C TYR A 77 -3.01 9.32 9.51
N LEU A 78 -3.00 8.17 10.18
CA LEU A 78 -3.45 6.89 9.61
C LEU A 78 -4.91 6.96 9.14
N ASP A 79 -5.82 7.37 10.03
CA ASP A 79 -7.26 7.39 9.76
C ASP A 79 -7.61 8.35 8.60
N LYS A 80 -6.88 9.47 8.52
CA LYS A 80 -7.02 10.44 7.44
C LYS A 80 -6.59 9.82 6.10
N LEU A 81 -5.44 9.15 6.07
CA LEU A 81 -4.94 8.52 4.84
C LEU A 81 -5.82 7.34 4.43
N GLU A 82 -6.28 6.53 5.37
CA GLU A 82 -7.22 5.43 5.10
C GLU A 82 -8.48 5.94 4.40
N THR A 83 -9.09 7.02 4.93
CA THR A 83 -10.28 7.63 4.33
C THR A 83 -10.02 8.07 2.88
N GLN A 84 -8.89 8.74 2.63
CA GLN A 84 -8.51 9.19 1.28
C GLN A 84 -8.28 8.03 0.31
N LEU A 85 -7.75 6.89 0.80
CA LEU A 85 -7.51 5.71 -0.03
C LEU A 85 -8.80 4.91 -0.30
N ARG A 86 -9.82 5.02 0.56
CA ARG A 86 -11.14 4.42 0.33
C ARG A 86 -11.97 5.19 -0.69
N ASP A 87 -11.79 6.50 -0.77
CA ASP A 87 -12.51 7.37 -1.71
C ASP A 87 -11.89 7.37 -3.13
N ARG A 88 -10.84 6.56 -3.36
CA ARG A 88 -10.04 6.54 -4.59
C ARG A 88 -10.58 5.61 -5.68
#